data_AF-A0A365XWE5-F1
#
_entry.id   AF-A0A365XWE5-F1
#
_cell.length_a   1.000
_cell.length_b   1.000
_cell.length_c   1.000
_cell.angle_alpha   90.00
_cell.angle_beta   90.00
_cell.angle_gamma   90.00
#
_symmetry.space_group_name_H-M   'P 1'
#
loop_
_entity.id
_entity.type
_entity.pdbx_description
1 polymer ?
#
loop_
_entity_poly.entity_id
_entity_poly.type
_entity_poly.pdbx_seq_one_letter_code
_entity_poly.pdbx_strand_id
1 'polypeptide(L)' 'MNEYTVNNEEEKEDKKSFIQRLRDSVIPIKPDDSAPVKVVKQIGFAAFLAVAGVVTTLLAIAVSFAL' A
#
# COMPACT_ATOMS: atom_id res chain seq x y z
N MET A 1 -1.66 32.58 -17.58
CA MET A 1 -0.94 32.32 -16.32
C MET A 1 -1.81 31.33 -15.54
N ASN A 2 -1.29 30.14 -15.27
CA ASN A 2 -2.05 28.96 -14.82
C ASN A 2 -2.13 28.93 -13.29
N GLU A 3 -3.33 28.99 -12.70
CA GLU A 3 -3.55 28.91 -11.24
C GLU A 3 -4.71 27.99 -10.82
N TYR A 4 -5.07 26.99 -11.64
CA TYR A 4 -6.19 26.07 -11.33
C TYR A 4 -5.79 24.59 -11.14
N THR A 5 -4.52 24.29 -10.88
CA THR A 5 -4.06 22.89 -10.77
C THR A 5 -3.54 22.47 -9.40
N VAL A 6 -3.48 23.35 -8.39
CA VAL A 6 -2.86 23.02 -7.09
C VAL A 6 -3.87 22.41 -6.09
N ASN A 7 -5.17 22.72 -6.20
CA ASN A 7 -6.14 22.36 -5.15
C ASN A 7 -6.76 20.95 -5.26
N ASN A 8 -6.39 20.14 -6.27
CA ASN A 8 -7.04 18.84 -6.54
C ASN A 8 -6.26 17.61 -6.04
N GLU A 9 -5.02 17.78 -5.61
CA GLU A 9 -4.18 16.67 -5.15
C GLU A 9 -4.35 16.45 -3.64
N GLU A 10 -4.42 17.53 -2.84
CA GLU A 10 -4.58 17.45 -1.38
C GLU A 10 -5.92 16.84 -0.95
N GLU A 11 -7.05 17.20 -1.58
CA GLU A 11 -8.36 16.61 -1.24
C GLU A 11 -8.46 15.10 -1.56
N LYS A 12 -7.61 14.58 -2.45
CA LYS A 12 -7.57 13.15 -2.78
C LYS A 12 -6.75 12.35 -1.79
N GLU A 13 -5.75 12.96 -1.14
CA GLU A 13 -4.92 12.28 -0.15
C GLU A 13 -5.69 11.99 1.14
N ASP A 14 -6.55 12.92 1.57
CA ASP A 14 -7.35 12.77 2.79
C ASP A 14 -8.47 11.72 2.68
N LYS A 15 -8.92 11.42 1.45
CA LYS A 15 -9.95 10.39 1.20
C LYS A 15 -9.40 8.98 1.00
N LYS A 16 -8.07 8.80 0.93
CA LYS A 16 -7.49 7.47 0.76
C LYS A 16 -7.54 6.69 2.06
N SER A 17 -8.09 5.47 1.98
CA SER A 17 -8.08 4.52 3.10
C SER A 17 -6.63 4.22 3.51
N PHE A 18 -6.40 3.92 4.80
CA PHE A 18 -5.08 3.56 5.34
C PHE A 18 -4.40 2.45 4.52
N ILE A 19 -5.17 1.44 4.09
CA ILE A 19 -4.68 0.34 3.24
C ILE A 19 -4.24 0.85 1.86
N GLN A 20 -4.95 1.83 1.28
CA GLN A 20 -4.56 2.43 0.01
C GLN A 20 -3.29 3.26 0.15
N ARG A 21 -3.15 4.03 1.23
CA ARG A 21 -1.92 4.78 1.53
C ARG A 21 -0.73 3.83 1.67
N LEU A 22 -0.90 2.76 2.45
CA LEU A 22 0.13 1.73 2.64
C LEU A 22 0.52 1.06 1.31
N ARG A 23 -0.48 0.67 0.50
CA ARG A 23 -0.23 0.09 -0.83
C ARG A 23 0.54 1.06 -1.71
N ASP A 24 0.11 2.31 -1.77
CA ASP A 24 0.73 3.32 -2.63
C ASP A 24 2.17 3.64 -2.18
N SER A 25 2.49 3.50 -0.89
CA SER A 25 3.87 3.62 -0.37
C SER A 25 4.77 2.42 -0.69
N VAL A 26 4.25 1.18 -0.65
CA VAL A 26 5.07 -0.03 -0.85
C VAL A 26 5.17 -0.42 -2.32
N ILE A 27 4.04 -0.46 -3.04
CA ILE A 27 3.98 -0.76 -4.48
C ILE A 27 3.05 0.26 -5.16
N PRO A 28 3.58 1.41 -5.60
CA PRO A 28 2.76 2.43 -6.26
C PRO A 28 2.21 1.91 -7.59
N ILE A 29 0.88 1.93 -7.71
CA ILE A 29 0.16 1.65 -8.95
C ILE A 29 -0.07 2.99 -9.66
N LYS A 30 0.60 3.18 -10.80
CA LYS A 30 0.43 4.39 -11.61
C LYS A 30 -0.85 4.25 -12.44
N PRO A 31 -1.62 5.33 -12.67
CA PRO A 31 -2.81 5.29 -13.51
C PRO A 31 -2.47 4.88 -14.96
N ASP A 32 -1.25 5.18 -15.41
CA ASP A 32 -0.70 4.86 -16.74
C ASP A 32 -0.18 3.42 -16.89
N ASP A 33 -0.19 2.63 -15.81
CA ASP A 33 0.21 1.22 -15.89
C ASP A 33 -0.81 0.44 -16.73
N SER A 34 -0.31 -0.45 -17.59
CA SER A 34 -1.17 -1.36 -18.35
C SER A 34 -1.94 -2.30 -17.41
N ALA A 35 -3.14 -2.73 -17.82
CA ALA A 35 -4.00 -3.62 -17.05
C ALA A 35 -3.26 -4.85 -16.44
N PRO A 36 -2.40 -5.59 -17.18
CA PRO A 36 -1.65 -6.70 -16.58
C PRO A 36 -0.64 -6.25 -15.52
N VAL A 37 0.02 -5.09 -15.69
CA VAL A 37 0.98 -4.56 -14.72
C VAL A 37 0.29 -4.17 -13.41
N LYS A 38 -0.92 -3.60 -13.47
CA LYS A 38 -1.72 -3.28 -12.28
C LYS A 38 -2.05 -4.53 -11.47
N VAL A 39 -2.44 -5.61 -12.14
CA VAL A 39 -2.75 -6.90 -11.48
C VAL A 39 -1.52 -7.49 -10.82
N VAL A 40 -0.37 -7.50 -11.52
CA VAL A 40 0.89 -8.01 -10.95
C VAL A 40 1.30 -7.21 -9.71
N LYS A 41 1.21 -5.88 -9.76
CA LYS A 41 1.50 -5.01 -8.60
C LYS A 41 0.57 -5.28 -7.42
N GLN A 42 -0.70 -5.53 -7.67
CA GLN A 42 -1.67 -5.87 -6.64
C GLN A 42 -1.36 -7.24 -6.00
N ILE A 43 -1.00 -8.24 -6.80
CA ILE A 43 -0.55 -9.55 -6.30
C ILE A 43 0.74 -9.41 -5.48
N GLY A 44 1.70 -8.60 -5.95
CA GLY A 44 2.93 -8.32 -5.21
C GLY A 44 2.66 -7.68 -3.85
N PHE A 45 1.70 -6.76 -3.77
CA PHE A 45 1.32 -6.14 -2.50
C PHE A 45 0.62 -7.13 -1.55
N ALA A 46 -0.23 -8.00 -2.09
CA ALA A 46 -0.85 -9.07 -1.31
C ALA A 46 0.19 -10.05 -0.74
N ALA A 47 1.19 -10.42 -1.55
CA ALA A 47 2.30 -11.27 -1.11
C ALA A 47 3.14 -10.60 -0.01
N PHE A 48 3.41 -9.30 -0.14
CA PHE A 48 4.09 -8.52 0.90
C PHE A 48 3.32 -8.55 2.23
N LEU A 49 2.01 -8.28 2.20
CA LEU A 49 1.17 -8.32 3.40
C LEU A 49 1.12 -9.72 4.04
N ALA A 50 1.07 -10.78 3.23
CA ALA A 50 1.09 -12.15 3.73
C ALA A 50 2.40 -12.45 4.47
N VAL A 51 3.55 -12.12 3.87
CA VAL A 51 4.86 -12.33 4.50
C VAL A 51 5.00 -11.49 5.76
N ALA A 52 4.66 -10.20 5.70
CA ALA A 52 4.70 -9.32 6.87
C ALA A 52 3.82 -9.87 8.01
N GLY A 53 2.59 -10.29 7.70
CA GLY A 53 1.68 -10.87 8.68
C GLY A 53 2.21 -12.17 9.30
N VAL A 54 2.78 -13.07 8.49
CA VAL A 54 3.38 -14.32 8.99
C VAL A 54 4.57 -14.01 9.91
N VAL A 55 5.48 -13.12 9.50
CA VAL A 55 6.64 -12.75 10.32
C VAL A 55 6.19 -12.10 11.64
N THR A 56 5.25 -11.14 11.59
CA THR A 56 4.71 -10.51 12.81
C THR A 56 4.05 -11.53 13.74
N THR A 57 3.29 -12.48 13.18
CA THR A 57 2.64 -13.53 13.98
C THR A 57 3.66 -14.46 14.61
N LEU A 58 4.67 -14.91 13.85
CA LEU A 58 5.73 -15.76 14.37
C LEU A 58 6.52 -15.05 15.48
N LEU A 59 6.81 -13.76 15.32
CA LEU A 59 7.47 -12.96 16.37
C LEU A 59 6.60 -12.83 17.61
N ALA A 60 5.30 -12.54 17.45
CA ALA A 60 4.37 -12.44 18.59
C ALA A 60 4.28 -13.76 19.37
N ILE A 61 4.22 -14.89 18.66
CA ILE A 61 4.24 -16.24 19.26
C ILE A 61 5.57 -16.46 19.99
N ALA A 62 6.70 -16.19 19.34
CA ALA A 62 8.03 -16.40 19.92
C ALA A 62 8.22 -15.59 21.21
N VAL A 63 7.80 -14.33 21.22
CA VAL A 63 7.84 -13.47 22.43
C VAL A 63 6.92 -14.02 23.53
N SER A 64 5.74 -14.55 23.18
CA SER A 64 4.81 -15.13 24.14
C SER A 64 5.34 -16.40 24.82
N PHE A 65 6.22 -17.15 24.16
CA PHE A 65 6.91 -18.30 24.75
C PHE A 65 8.20 -17.91 25.50
N ALA A 66 8.75 -16.72 25.25
CA ALA A 66 9.97 -16.24 25.87
C ALA A 66 9.73 -15.49 27.20
N LEU A 67 8.54 -14.90 27.38
CA LEU A 67 8.06 -14.38 28.67
C LEU A 67 7.51 -15.50 29.55
#